data_AF-X1E0S7-F1
#
_entry.id   AF-X1E0S7-F1
#
_cell.length_a   1.000
_cell.length_b   1.000
_cell.length_c   1.000
_cell.angle_alpha   90.00
_cell.angle_beta   90.00
_cell.angle_gamma   90.00
#
_symmetry.space_group_name_H-M   'P 1'
#
loop_
_entity.id
_entity.type
_entity.pdbx_description
1 polymer ?
#
loop_
_entity_poly.entity_id
_entity_poly.type
_entity_poly.pdbx_seq_one_letter_code
_entity_poly.pdbx_strand_id
1 'polypeptide(L)'
;VTFQKAVRYQMYHAFALVIVALLSHNIQLKMVDISGWLFLIGIILFSGSLYFIVFTGIQWIEFLTPIGGFAFTFGWLGLMYVGFKSK
;
A
#
# COMPACT_ATOMS: atom_id res chain seq x y z
N VAL A 1 -12.61 8.98 -13.74
CA VAL A 1 -11.15 9.01 -13.43
C VAL A 1 -10.83 8.52 -12.02
N THR A 2 -11.55 8.96 -10.98
CA THR A 2 -11.31 8.57 -9.57
C THR A 2 -11.35 7.06 -9.33
N PHE A 3 -12.37 6.37 -9.85
CA PHE A 3 -12.47 4.91 -9.76
C PHE A 3 -11.27 4.18 -10.38
N GLN A 4 -10.85 4.57 -11.58
CA GLN A 4 -9.69 3.98 -12.25
C GLN A 4 -8.39 4.22 -11.47
N LYS A 5 -8.25 5.36 -10.78
CA LYS A 5 -7.13 5.59 -9.86
C LYS A 5 -7.19 4.61 -8.68
N ALA A 6 -8.35 4.48 -8.03
CA ALA A 6 -8.52 3.56 -6.90
C ALA A 6 -8.11 2.12 -7.25
N VAL A 7 -8.64 1.60 -8.37
CA VAL A 7 -8.33 0.24 -8.88
C VAL A 7 -6.85 0.10 -9.23
N ARG A 8 -6.28 1.07 -9.95
CA ARG A 8 -4.88 1.01 -10.39
C ARG A 8 -3.91 0.99 -9.20
N TYR A 9 -4.13 1.86 -8.22
CA TYR A 9 -3.29 1.90 -7.02
C TYR A 9 -3.45 0.65 -6.17
N GLN A 10 -4.67 0.12 -6.03
CA GLN A 10 -4.88 -1.14 -5.34
C GLN A 10 -4.13 -2.28 -6.02
N MET A 11 -4.21 -2.37 -7.35
CA MET A 11 -3.58 -3.44 -8.12
C MET A 11 -2.06 -3.44 -7.95
N TYR A 12 -1.39 -2.29 -8.09
CA TYR A 12 0.07 -2.22 -7.92
C TYR A 12 0.53 -2.62 -6.52
N HIS A 13 -0.19 -2.19 -5.48
CA HIS A 13 0.19 -2.51 -4.10
C HIS A 13 -0.26 -3.92 -3.68
N ALA A 14 -1.28 -4.50 -4.33
CA ALA A 14 -1.62 -5.91 -4.18
C ALA A 14 -0.51 -6.80 -4.75
N PHE A 15 0.06 -6.45 -5.91
CA PHE A 15 1.26 -7.13 -6.41
C PHE A 15 2.45 -6.97 -5.45
N ALA A 16 2.64 -5.78 -4.86
CA ALA A 16 3.65 -5.58 -3.84
C ALA A 16 3.44 -6.46 -2.59
N LEU A 17 2.18 -6.68 -2.17
CA LEU A 17 1.84 -7.61 -1.08
C LEU A 17 2.19 -9.07 -1.43
N VAL A 18 1.95 -9.51 -2.67
CA VAL A 18 2.37 -10.84 -3.13
C VAL A 18 3.89 -10.96 -3.04
N ILE A 19 4.64 -9.94 -3.46
CA ILE A 19 6.10 -9.91 -3.35
C ILE A 19 6.53 -9.98 -1.88
N VAL A 20 5.91 -9.20 -0.98
CA VAL A 20 6.19 -9.26 0.46
C VAL A 20 5.97 -10.67 1.01
N ALA A 21 4.86 -11.32 0.66
CA ALA A 21 4.55 -12.68 1.13
C ALA A 21 5.57 -13.72 0.62
N LEU A 22 6.09 -13.55 -0.59
CA LEU A 22 7.16 -14.42 -1.11
C LEU A 22 8.50 -14.15 -0.41
N LEU A 23 8.81 -12.88 -0.11
CA LEU A 23 10.04 -12.50 0.59
C LEU A 23 10.04 -12.93 2.05
N SER A 24 8.90 -12.88 2.74
CA SER A 24 8.82 -13.23 4.17
C SER A 24 9.12 -14.70 4.44
N HIS A 25 8.98 -15.58 3.44
CA HIS A 25 9.36 -16.99 3.56
C HIS A 25 10.88 -17.17 3.67
N ASN A 26 11.67 -16.35 2.96
CA ASN A 26 13.11 -16.51 2.83
C ASN A 26 13.92 -15.50 3.65
N ILE A 27 13.34 -14.33 3.96
CA ILE A 27 14.02 -13.22 4.62
C ILE A 27 13.32 -12.92 5.95
N GLN A 28 13.97 -13.28 7.06
CA GLN A 28 13.46 -13.05 8.43
C GLN A 28 13.78 -11.64 8.94
N LEU A 29 13.54 -10.61 8.13
CA LEU A 29 13.68 -9.22 8.53
C LEU A 29 12.31 -8.65 8.86
N LYS A 30 12.13 -8.11 10.08
CA LYS A 30 10.91 -7.42 10.52
C LYS A 30 10.42 -6.35 9.53
N MET A 31 11.35 -5.76 8.77
CA MET A 31 11.01 -4.73 7.78
C MET A 31 10.18 -5.29 6.61
N VAL A 32 10.29 -6.59 6.28
CA VAL A 32 9.41 -7.24 5.29
C VAL A 32 7.97 -7.19 5.74
N ASP A 33 7.70 -7.60 6.98
CA ASP A 33 6.35 -7.59 7.56
C ASP A 33 5.80 -6.18 7.69
N ILE A 34 6.63 -5.23 8.14
CA ILE A 34 6.27 -3.81 8.24
C ILE A 34 5.89 -3.26 6.86
N SER A 35 6.66 -3.56 5.80
CA SER A 35 6.31 -3.18 4.43
C SER A 35 4.97 -3.76 3.99
N GLY A 36 4.68 -5.02 4.33
CA GLY A 36 3.38 -5.65 4.08
C GLY A 36 2.23 -4.90 4.73
N TRP A 37 2.33 -4.61 6.02
CA TRP A 37 1.32 -3.83 6.74
C TRP A 37 1.13 -2.43 6.16
N LEU A 38 2.22 -1.76 5.78
CA LEU A 38 2.16 -0.44 5.16
C LEU A 38 1.42 -0.45 3.81
N PHE A 39 1.62 -1.47 2.98
CA PHE A 39 0.84 -1.62 1.75
C PHE A 39 -0.63 -1.92 2.03
N LEU A 40 -0.92 -2.80 2.98
CA LEU A 40 -2.31 -3.15 3.32
C LEU A 40 -3.08 -1.94 3.86
N ILE A 41 -2.50 -1.22 4.83
CA ILE A 41 -3.08 0.02 5.38
C ILE A 41 -3.21 1.08 4.29
N GLY A 42 -2.19 1.22 3.44
CA GLY A 42 -2.23 2.11 2.29
C GLY A 42 -3.39 1.80 1.33
N ILE A 43 -3.65 0.53 1.02
CA ILE A 43 -4.78 0.13 0.15
C ILE A 43 -6.11 0.54 0.77
N ILE A 44 -6.29 0.29 2.07
CA ILE A 44 -7.53 0.63 2.78
C ILE A 44 -7.74 2.15 2.81
N LEU A 45 -6.71 2.91 3.17
CA LEU A 45 -6.82 4.36 3.31
C LEU A 45 -6.87 5.10 1.97
N PHE A 46 -6.07 4.68 0.97
CA PHE A 46 -6.00 5.34 -0.33
C PHE A 46 -7.07 4.83 -1.28
N SER A 47 -7.08 3.54 -1.60
CA SER A 47 -8.04 3.01 -2.58
C SER A 47 -9.44 2.91 -1.98
N GLY A 48 -9.54 2.51 -0.71
CA GLY A 48 -10.82 2.43 0.01
C GLY A 48 -11.54 3.79 0.10
N SER A 49 -10.83 4.88 0.43
CA SER A 49 -11.43 6.23 0.45
C SER A 49 -11.93 6.65 -0.93
N LEU A 50 -11.14 6.42 -1.99
CA LEU A 50 -11.55 6.74 -3.35
C LEU A 50 -12.77 5.93 -3.82
N TYR A 51 -12.86 4.64 -3.45
CA TYR A 51 -14.08 3.87 -3.70
C TYR A 51 -15.27 4.44 -2.94
N PHE A 52 -15.08 4.78 -1.67
CA PHE A 52 -16.13 5.37 -0.85
C PHE A 52 -16.69 6.66 -1.48
N ILE A 53 -15.81 7.54 -1.95
CA ILE A 53 -16.20 8.78 -2.64
C ILE A 53 -16.95 8.46 -3.95
N VAL A 54 -16.48 7.49 -4.74
CA VAL A 54 -17.14 7.11 -6.00
C VAL A 54 -18.56 6.60 -5.76
N PHE A 55 -18.80 5.85 -4.68
CA PHE A 55 -20.12 5.26 -4.41
C PHE A 55 -21.06 6.18 -3.63
N THR A 56 -20.53 7.04 -2.75
CA THR A 56 -21.35 7.87 -1.84
C THR A 56 -21.39 9.35 -2.22
N GLY A 57 -20.41 9.84 -2.99
CA GLY A 57 -20.24 11.26 -3.28
C GLY A 57 -19.70 12.10 -2.11
N ILE A 58 -19.42 11.51 -0.95
CA ILE A 58 -18.97 12.24 0.24
C ILE A 58 -17.46 12.52 0.13
N GLN A 59 -17.10 13.77 -0.19
CA GLN A 59 -15.71 14.16 -0.46
C GLN A 59 -14.85 14.39 0.79
N TRP A 60 -15.42 14.56 1.98
CA TRP A 60 -14.61 14.83 3.18
C TRP A 60 -13.62 13.70 3.48
N ILE A 61 -13.94 12.45 3.14
CA ILE A 61 -13.03 11.29 3.31
C ILE A 61 -11.75 11.39 2.46
N GLU A 62 -11.64 12.33 1.52
CA GLU A 62 -10.44 12.56 0.72
C GLU A 62 -9.19 12.84 1.56
N PHE A 63 -9.31 13.40 2.78
CA PHE A 63 -8.17 13.66 3.67
C PHE A 63 -7.41 12.38 4.08
N LEU A 64 -8.03 11.20 3.96
CA LEU A 64 -7.38 9.91 4.24
C LEU A 64 -6.45 9.48 3.10
N THR A 65 -6.69 9.97 1.88
CA THR A 65 -5.94 9.58 0.68
C THR A 65 -4.44 9.89 0.78
N PRO A 66 -4.01 11.10 1.20
CA PRO A 66 -2.58 11.40 1.40
C PRO A 66 -1.90 10.49 2.43
N ILE A 67 -2.61 10.14 3.51
CA ILE A 67 -2.09 9.24 4.56
C ILE A 67 -1.81 7.85 3.98
N GLY A 68 -2.74 7.32 3.17
CA GLY A 68 -2.52 6.07 2.44
C GLY A 68 -1.36 6.16 1.45
N GLY A 69 -1.16 7.31 0.79
CA GLY A 69 -0.01 7.55 -0.10
C GLY A 69 1.34 7.54 0.64
N PHE A 70 1.40 8.11 1.85
CA PHE A 70 2.59 8.00 2.70
C PHE A 70 2.86 6.55 3.11
N ALA A 71 1.81 5.80 3.49
CA ALA A 71 1.95 4.38 3.82
C ALA A 71 2.55 3.59 2.65
N PHE A 72 2.06 3.80 1.42
CA PHE A 72 2.65 3.20 0.22
C PHE A 72 4.12 3.56 0.03
N THR A 73 4.46 4.83 0.21
CA THR A 73 5.84 5.31 0.05
C THR A 73 6.77 4.63 1.05
N PHE A 74 6.38 4.58 2.32
CA PHE A 74 7.17 3.89 3.35
C PHE A 74 7.23 2.38 3.14
N GLY A 75 6.18 1.76 2.61
CA GLY A 75 6.19 0.33 2.26
C GLY A 75 7.26 0.00 1.23
N TRP A 76 7.37 0.80 0.17
CA TRP A 76 8.41 0.66 -0.86
C TRP A 76 9.82 0.96 -0.33
N LEU A 77 9.98 2.02 0.47
CA LEU A 77 11.27 2.32 1.11
C LEU A 77 11.72 1.17 2.04
N GLY A 78 10.78 0.55 2.74
CA GLY A 78 11.06 -0.63 3.56
C GLY A 78 11.53 -1.83 2.74
N LEU A 79 10.89 -2.12 1.60
CA LEU A 79 11.33 -3.18 0.69
C LEU A 79 12.70 -2.88 0.10
N MET A 80 12.97 -1.63 -0.26
CA MET A 80 14.27 -1.20 -0.75
C MET A 80 15.36 -1.40 0.32
N TYR A 81 15.09 -1.05 1.58
CA TYR A 81 15.99 -1.30 2.69
C TYR A 81 16.28 -2.80 2.90
N VAL A 82 15.23 -3.64 2.82
CA VAL A 82 15.39 -5.10 2.86
C VAL A 82 16.32 -5.58 1.75
N GLY A 83 16.16 -5.08 0.53
CA GLY A 83 17.02 -5.44 -0.60
C GLY A 83 18.50 -5.08 -0.41
N PHE A 84 18.80 -3.97 0.27
CA PHE A 84 20.18 -3.60 0.61
C PHE A 84 20.76 -4.43 1.76
N LYS A 85 19.93 -4.84 2.72
CA LYS A 85 20.36 -5.61 3.90
C LYS A 85 20.44 -7.12 3.65
N SER A 86 19.70 -7.62 2.67
CA SER A 86 19.69 -9.04 2.30
C SER A 86 20.79 -9.45 1.32
N LYS A 87 21.65 -8.51 0.90
CA LYS A 87 22.94 -8.79 0.27
C LYS A 87 23.99 -9.09 1.33
#